data_AF-A0A965FH79-F1
#
_entry.id   AF-A0A965FH79-F1
#
_cell.length_a   1.000
_cell.length_b   1.000
_cell.length_c   1.000
_cell.angle_alpha   90.00
_cell.angle_beta   90.00
_cell.angle_gamma   90.00
#
_symmetry.space_group_name_H-M   'P 1'
#
loop_
_entity.id
_entity.type
_entity.pdbx_description
1 polymer ?
#
loop_
_entity_poly.entity_id
_entity_poly.type
_entity_poly.pdbx_seq_one_letter_code
_entity_poly.pdbx_strand_id
1 'polypeptide(L)' 'MVNSLEPEFNDRVTFLVANLTTQEGRIFAEMNDSGRVTLLFFNPDGSRIHKLTGVQDAEFLRKVFTRVFKLEG' A
#
# COMPACT_ATOMS: atom_id res chain seq x y z
N MET A 1 3.56 7.06 9.41
CA MET A 1 4.46 6.18 8.64
C MET A 1 4.17 6.29 7.14
N VAL A 2 3.01 5.86 6.65
CA VAL A 2 2.63 6.03 5.23
C VAL A 2 2.19 7.45 4.92
N ASN A 3 1.37 8.07 5.78
CA ASN A 3 0.88 9.45 5.60
C ASN A 3 2.01 10.49 5.48
N SER A 4 3.20 10.21 6.00
CA SER A 4 4.37 11.09 5.86
C SER A 4 5.07 10.97 4.50
N LEU A 5 4.84 9.87 3.77
CA LEU A 5 5.36 9.64 2.43
C LEU A 5 4.33 10.02 1.34
N GLU A 6 3.05 10.07 1.69
CA GLU A 6 1.99 10.42 0.75
C GLU A 6 2.28 11.71 -0.05
N PRO A 7 2.77 12.83 0.53
CA PRO A 7 3.09 14.03 -0.25
C PRO A 7 4.21 13.85 -1.29
N GLU A 8 5.09 12.86 -1.12
CA GLU A 8 6.23 12.58 -2.01
C GLU A 8 5.81 11.76 -3.24
N PHE A 9 4.70 11.02 -3.13
CA PHE A 9 4.27 10.03 -4.11
C PHE A 9 2.85 10.26 -4.64
N ASN A 10 2.06 11.17 -4.07
CA ASN A 10 0.65 11.36 -4.45
C ASN A 10 0.43 11.83 -5.89
N ASP A 11 1.47 12.33 -6.55
CA ASP A 11 1.48 12.68 -7.97
C ASP A 11 1.52 11.46 -8.89
N ARG A 12 1.99 10.31 -8.38
CA ARG A 12 2.27 9.07 -9.14
C ARG A 12 1.57 7.84 -8.59
N VAL A 13 1.21 7.84 -7.31
CA VAL A 13 0.64 6.70 -6.57
C VAL A 13 -0.62 7.15 -5.85
N THR A 14 -1.71 6.42 -6.09
CA THR A 14 -2.97 6.63 -5.34
C THR A 14 -2.94 5.83 -4.04
N PHE A 15 -3.23 6.51 -2.93
CA PHE A 15 -3.32 5.90 -1.60
C PHE A 15 -4.78 5.64 -1.24
N LEU A 16 -5.13 4.40 -0.92
CA LEU A 16 -6.46 3.99 -0.47
C LEU A 16 -6.36 3.27 0.87
N VAL A 17 -7.28 3.56 1.78
CA VAL A 17 -7.33 2.95 3.12
C VAL A 17 -8.51 2.00 3.21
N ALA A 18 -8.23 0.71 3.37
CA ALA A 18 -9.24 -0.28 3.72
C ALA A 18 -9.50 -0.25 5.24
N ASN A 19 -10.60 0.38 5.65
CA ASN A 19 -10.95 0.44 7.07
C ASN A 19 -11.55 -0.90 7.54
N LEU A 20 -10.77 -1.69 8.29
CA LEU A 20 -11.19 -3.00 8.81
C LEU A 20 -12.36 -2.94 9.81
N THR A 21 -12.76 -1.76 10.31
CA THR A 21 -13.96 -1.63 11.13
C THR A 21 -15.24 -1.62 10.29
N THR A 22 -15.14 -1.37 8.98
CA THR A 22 -16.27 -1.41 8.02
C THR A 22 -16.42 -2.80 7.41
N GLN A 23 -17.60 -3.12 6.88
CA GLN A 23 -17.83 -4.40 6.22
C GLN A 23 -17.01 -4.51 4.93
N GLU A 24 -16.98 -3.44 4.15
CA GLU A 24 -16.26 -3.34 2.89
C GLU A 24 -14.76 -3.54 3.10
N GLY A 25 -14.19 -2.89 4.11
CA GLY A 25 -12.77 -3.04 4.44
C GLY A 25 -12.42 -4.45 4.93
N ARG A 26 -13.31 -5.13 5.66
CA ARG A 26 -13.11 -6.54 6.06
C ARG A 26 -13.14 -7.47 4.86
N ILE A 27 -14.14 -7.35 4.00
CA ILE A 27 -14.25 -8.17 2.78
C ILE A 27 -13.01 -7.97 1.91
N PHE A 28 -12.58 -6.72 1.70
CA PHE A 28 -11.38 -6.42 0.93
C PHE A 28 -10.11 -7.06 1.53
N ALA A 29 -9.96 -7.03 2.85
CA ALA A 29 -8.83 -7.63 3.54
C ALA A 29 -8.83 -9.15 3.45
N GLU A 30 -10.00 -9.79 3.60
CA GLU A 30 -10.18 -11.24 3.45
C GLU A 30 -9.88 -11.70 2.02
N MET A 31 -10.41 -11.01 1.01
CA MET A 31 -10.13 -11.30 -0.40
C MET A 31 -8.64 -11.20 -0.75
N ASN A 32 -7.88 -10.39 0.00
CA ASN A 32 -6.47 -10.18 -0.22
C ASN A 32 -5.58 -10.96 0.76
N ASP A 33 -6.13 -11.85 1.59
CA ASP A 33 -5.41 -12.59 2.63
C ASP A 33 -4.54 -11.65 3.50
N SER A 34 -5.16 -10.57 3.97
CA SER A 34 -4.48 -9.47 4.65
C SER A 34 -5.02 -9.26 6.05
N GLY A 35 -4.10 -9.21 7.03
CA GLY A 35 -4.41 -8.98 8.43
C GLY A 35 -4.17 -7.54 8.87
N ARG A 36 -4.03 -7.34 10.19
CA ARG A 36 -3.72 -6.02 10.75
C ARG A 36 -2.40 -5.47 10.19
N VAL A 37 -2.38 -4.18 9.87
CA VAL A 37 -1.21 -3.44 9.38
C VAL A 37 -0.55 -4.12 8.16
N THR A 38 -1.22 -4.02 7.02
CA THR A 38 -0.76 -4.56 5.73
C THR A 38 -0.82 -3.46 4.67
N LEU A 39 0.21 -3.37 3.83
CA LEU A 39 0.21 -2.58 2.60
C LEU A 39 0.09 -3.51 1.40
N LEU A 40 -0.84 -3.17 0.52
CA LEU A 40 -1.09 -3.86 -0.73
C LEU A 40 -0.77 -2.92 -1.88
N PHE A 41 -0.01 -3.41 -2.84
CA PHE A 41 0.45 -2.64 -3.99
C PHE A 41 -0.24 -3.17 -5.23
N PHE A 42 -0.80 -2.29 -6.04
CA PHE A 42 -1.59 -2.64 -7.21
C PHE A 42 -1.08 -1.91 -8.45
N ASN A 43 -1.18 -2.57 -9.60
CA ASN A 43 -1.07 -1.93 -10.90
C ASN A 43 -2.34 -1.13 -11.20
N PRO A 44 -2.30 -0.20 -12.18
CA PRO A 44 -3.49 0.54 -12.60
C PRO A 44 -4.66 -0.32 -13.09
N ASP A 45 -4.38 -1.56 -13.55
CA ASP A 45 -5.39 -2.53 -13.97
C ASP A 45 -6.05 -3.29 -12.79
N GLY A 46 -5.65 -3.00 -11.56
CA GLY A 46 -6.16 -3.65 -10.34
C GLY A 46 -5.45 -4.96 -9.98
N SER A 47 -4.47 -5.42 -10.76
CA SER A 47 -3.66 -6.60 -10.41
C SER A 47 -2.71 -6.28 -9.25
N ARG A 48 -2.61 -7.20 -8.28
CA ARG A 48 -1.74 -7.02 -7.11
C ARG A 48 -0.27 -7.29 -7.49
N ILE A 49 0.58 -6.31 -7.23
CA ILE A 49 2.03 -6.38 -7.44
C ILE A 49 2.74 -6.99 -6.23
N HIS A 50 2.38 -6.53 -5.04
CA HIS A 50 3.11 -6.88 -3.81
C HIS A 50 2.22 -6.78 -2.56
N LYS A 51 2.66 -7.43 -1.48
CA LYS A 51 2.06 -7.39 -0.14
C LYS A 51 3.17 -7.23 0.89
N LEU A 52 3.08 -6.21 1.73
CA LEU A 52 4.01 -5.96 2.82
C LEU A 52 3.25 -5.94 4.15
N THR A 53 3.65 -6.79 5.08
CA THR A 53 3.01 -6.91 6.39
C THR A 53 3.89 -6.31 7.49
N GLY A 54 3.24 -5.83 8.55
CA GLY A 54 3.90 -5.26 9.71
C GLY A 54 4.23 -3.77 9.59
N VAL A 55 4.78 -3.22 10.67
CA VAL A 55 5.18 -1.81 10.79
C VAL A 55 6.61 -1.65 10.28
N GLN A 56 6.88 -0.67 9.42
CA GLN A 56 8.07 -0.68 8.55
C GLN A 56 8.76 0.68 8.35
N ASP A 57 9.14 1.48 9.35
CA ASP A 57 9.77 2.82 9.19
C ASP A 57 9.39 3.69 7.94
N ALA A 58 10.03 4.83 7.70
CA ALA A 58 9.71 5.68 6.54
C ALA A 58 10.71 5.51 5.39
N GLU A 59 11.96 5.24 5.73
CA GLU A 59 13.05 5.12 4.76
C GLU A 59 12.94 3.81 3.98
N PHE A 60 12.58 2.73 4.67
CA PHE A 60 12.31 1.43 4.08
C PHE A 60 11.13 1.50 3.12
N LEU A 61 9.99 2.08 3.55
CA LEU A 61 8.82 2.23 2.70
C LEU A 61 9.10 3.06 1.45
N ARG A 62 9.89 4.15 1.55
CA ARG A 62 10.32 4.94 0.39
C ARG A 62 11.05 4.08 -0.64
N LYS A 63 12.05 3.28 -0.22
CA LYS A 63 12.79 2.37 -1.11
C LYS A 63 11.87 1.33 -1.75
N VAL A 64 10.91 0.80 -0.99
CA VAL A 64 9.91 -0.15 -1.51
C VAL A 64 9.04 0.50 -2.57
N PHE A 65 8.52 1.71 -2.35
CA PHE A 65 7.63 2.39 -3.31
C PHE A 65 8.37 2.64 -4.63
N THR A 66 9.56 3.21 -4.56
CA THR A 66 10.41 3.47 -5.73
C THR A 66 10.67 2.19 -6.53
N ARG A 67 10.99 1.08 -5.85
CA ARG A 67 11.28 -0.20 -6.51
C ARG A 67 10.03 -0.88 -7.08
N VAL A 68 8.95 -0.96 -6.31
CA VAL A 68 7.73 -1.70 -6.67
C VAL A 68 7.02 -1.01 -7.84
N PHE A 69 6.93 0.31 -7.82
CA PHE A 69 6.30 1.09 -8.87
C PHE A 69 7.27 1.49 -10.00
N LYS A 70 8.54 1.05 -9.94
CA LYS A 70 9.59 1.37 -10.91
C LYS A 70 9.67 2.88 -11.19
N LEU A 71 9.71 3.66 -10.10
CA LEU A 71 9.75 5.13 -10.16
C LEU A 71 11.18 5.68 -10.31
N GLU A 72 12.18 4.80 -10.44
CA GLU A 72 13.53 5.19 -10.86
C GLU A 72 13.47 5.56 -12.35
N GLY A 73 13.64 6.86 -12.63
CA GLY A 73 13.82 7.43 -13.96
C GLY A 73 15.10 8.25 -14.00
#